data_AF-A0A7K6YAF8-F1
#
_entry.id   AF-A0A7K6YAF8-F1
#
_cell.length_a   1.000
_cell.length_b   1.000
_cell.length_c   1.000
_cell.angle_alpha   90.00
_cell.angle_beta   90.00
_cell.angle_gamma   90.00
#
_symmetry.space_group_name_H-M   'P 1'
#
loop_
_entity.id
_entity.type
_entity.pdbx_description
1 polymer ?
#
loop_
_entity_poly.entity_id
_entity_poly.type
_entity_poly.pdbx_seq_one_letter_code
_entity_poly.pdbx_strand_id
1 'polypeptide(L)'
;ESSELQSDEPVSFFQGLKLVMNHGAYIKLIAGFLFTSLAFMLLEGNFALFCTYTLGFRNEFQNILLAIMLSATLTIPLWQWFLTRFGKKTAVYTGISSAIPFLIMVAVLDSNLIVTYIVAVAAGISVAAAFLLPWSMLPDVIDDFKLQHPESHGHEAIFFSFYVFFTKFTSGVSLGISTLSLDFAGYQTRGCSQPSEVNFTLKMLVSAVPVGLILLGLLLFKLYPIDEEKRRKNKKALQDLREESNSSSESDNTELASIV
;
A
#
# COMPACT_ATOMS: atom_id res chain seq x y z
N GLU A 1 21.86 -47.16 4.91
CA GLU A 1 21.32 -45.93 5.52
C GLU A 1 20.59 -45.13 4.46
N SER A 2 19.28 -45.20 4.51
CA SER A 2 18.37 -44.39 3.71
C SER A 2 18.33 -42.98 4.30
N SER A 3 18.86 -42.01 3.55
CA SER A 3 18.77 -40.59 3.85
C SER A 3 17.31 -40.24 4.16
N GLU A 4 17.06 -39.89 5.42
CA GLU A 4 15.80 -39.34 5.87
C GLU A 4 15.51 -38.11 5.00
N LEU A 5 14.46 -38.21 4.17
CA LEU A 5 13.72 -37.04 3.72
C LEU A 5 13.48 -36.21 4.98
N GLN A 6 14.21 -35.10 5.15
CA GLN A 6 13.93 -34.09 6.16
C GLN A 6 12.45 -33.79 6.02
N SER A 7 11.66 -34.35 6.92
CA SER A 7 10.27 -33.99 7.10
C SER A 7 10.31 -32.53 7.49
N ASP A 8 10.02 -31.68 6.52
CA ASP A 8 9.74 -30.25 6.69
C ASP A 8 8.56 -30.19 7.68
N GLU A 9 8.85 -30.24 8.98
CA GLU A 9 7.82 -30.20 10.02
C GLU A 9 7.06 -28.90 9.77
N PRO A 10 5.75 -28.97 9.47
CA PRO A 10 4.99 -27.78 9.15
C PRO A 10 5.03 -26.88 10.38
N VAL A 11 5.85 -25.83 10.29
CA VAL A 11 6.04 -24.86 11.36
C VAL A 11 4.66 -24.43 11.83
N SER A 12 4.40 -24.56 13.13
CA SER A 12 3.06 -24.29 13.66
C SER A 12 2.60 -22.90 13.23
N PHE A 13 1.35 -22.76 12.78
CA PHE A 13 0.82 -21.48 12.27
C PHE A 13 1.10 -20.29 13.22
N PHE A 14 0.98 -20.52 14.54
CA PHE A 14 1.27 -19.50 15.55
C PHE A 14 2.76 -19.16 15.68
N GLN A 15 3.65 -20.14 15.45
CA GLN A 15 5.10 -19.92 15.43
C GLN A 15 5.51 -19.15 14.17
N GLY A 16 5.00 -19.54 12.99
CA GLY A 16 5.22 -18.80 11.75
C GLY A 16 4.69 -17.37 11.82
N LEU A 17 3.52 -17.18 12.43
CA LEU A 17 2.97 -15.86 12.72
C LEU A 17 3.87 -15.02 13.63
N LYS A 18 4.29 -15.58 14.76
CA LYS A 18 5.18 -14.89 15.70
C LYS A 18 6.51 -14.50 15.03
N LEU A 19 7.03 -15.37 14.17
CA LEU A 19 8.27 -15.15 13.43
C LEU A 19 8.13 -13.99 12.43
N VAL A 20 7.04 -13.97 11.65
CA VAL A 20 6.70 -12.87 10.73
C VAL A 20 6.52 -11.55 11.47
N MET A 21 5.77 -11.56 12.57
CA MET A 21 5.53 -10.37 13.40
C MET A 21 6.76 -9.90 14.17
N ASN A 22 7.83 -10.69 14.28
CA ASN A 22 9.09 -10.27 14.91
C ASN A 22 10.06 -9.65 13.89
N HIS A 23 9.77 -9.76 12.59
CA HIS A 23 10.62 -9.20 11.55
C HIS A 23 10.45 -7.68 11.46
N GLY A 24 11.39 -6.94 12.06
CA GLY A 24 11.28 -5.49 12.23
C GLY A 24 11.15 -4.69 10.92
N ALA A 25 11.68 -5.18 9.79
CA ALA A 25 11.49 -4.51 8.50
C ALA A 25 10.03 -4.62 8.01
N TYR A 26 9.38 -5.77 8.24
CA TYR A 26 7.98 -6.00 7.89
C TYR A 26 7.02 -5.13 8.70
N ILE A 27 7.20 -5.07 10.02
CA ILE A 27 6.34 -4.25 10.89
C ILE A 27 6.41 -2.77 10.48
N LYS A 28 7.62 -2.24 10.25
CA LYS A 28 7.80 -0.84 9.84
C LYS A 28 7.16 -0.56 8.48
N LEU A 29 7.28 -1.50 7.54
CA LEU A 29 6.66 -1.39 6.22
C LEU A 29 5.13 -1.39 6.31
N ILE A 30 4.55 -2.37 7.01
CA ILE A 30 3.09 -2.45 7.20
C ILE A 30 2.58 -1.22 7.94
N ALA A 31 3.26 -0.78 9.00
CA ALA A 31 2.84 0.39 9.76
C ALA A 31 2.78 1.63 8.85
N GLY A 32 3.81 1.87 8.04
CA GLY A 32 3.82 2.93 7.04
C GLY A 32 2.64 2.80 6.06
N PHE A 33 2.44 1.59 5.50
CA PHE A 33 1.33 1.35 4.57
C PHE A 33 -0.03 1.51 5.22
N LEU A 34 -0.25 1.00 6.43
CA LEU A 34 -1.48 1.14 7.20
C LEU A 34 -1.92 2.61 7.32
N PHE A 35 -1.03 3.50 7.74
CA PHE A 35 -1.36 4.92 7.86
C PHE A 35 -1.64 5.57 6.50
N THR A 36 -0.86 5.26 5.46
CA THR A 36 -1.11 5.79 4.12
C THR A 36 -2.41 5.25 3.52
N SER A 37 -2.69 3.96 3.66
CA SER A 37 -3.93 3.33 3.23
C SER A 37 -5.12 3.89 4.01
N LEU A 38 -4.98 4.20 5.30
CA LEU A 38 -6.04 4.84 6.09
C LEU A 38 -6.40 6.21 5.53
N ALA A 39 -5.39 7.01 5.16
CA ALA A 39 -5.58 8.30 4.53
C ALA A 39 -6.36 8.19 3.20
N PHE A 40 -5.96 7.27 2.33
CA PHE A 40 -6.63 7.04 1.05
C PHE A 40 -8.05 6.49 1.22
N MET A 41 -8.26 5.56 2.15
CA MET A 41 -9.58 4.99 2.43
C MET A 41 -10.54 6.03 3.04
N LEU A 42 -10.04 6.98 3.84
CA LEU A 42 -10.83 8.10 4.36
C LEU A 42 -11.23 9.04 3.23
N LEU A 43 -10.29 9.39 2.36
CA LEU A 43 -10.54 10.18 1.17
C LEU A 43 -11.61 9.51 0.29
N GLU A 44 -11.39 8.26 -0.11
CA GLU A 44 -12.28 7.50 -0.99
C GLU A 44 -13.69 7.35 -0.38
N GLY A 45 -13.78 6.98 0.90
CA GLY A 45 -15.06 6.77 1.59
C GLY A 45 -15.90 8.04 1.72
N ASN A 46 -15.28 9.22 1.83
CA ASN A 46 -15.98 10.49 1.98
C ASN A 46 -16.10 11.28 0.66
N PHE A 47 -15.45 10.83 -0.42
CA PHE A 47 -15.34 11.58 -1.68
C PHE A 47 -16.72 11.90 -2.29
N ALA A 48 -17.65 10.96 -2.27
CA ALA A 48 -19.00 11.18 -2.80
C ALA A 48 -19.78 12.25 -2.03
N LEU A 49 -19.68 12.24 -0.69
CA LEU A 49 -20.30 13.24 0.18
C LEU A 49 -19.66 14.61 -0.01
N PHE A 50 -18.32 14.65 -0.13
CA PHE A 50 -17.58 15.87 -0.38
C PHE A 50 -17.97 16.54 -1.71
N CYS A 51 -17.99 15.77 -2.81
CA CYS A 51 -18.41 16.29 -4.12
C CYS A 51 -19.86 16.80 -4.12
N THR A 52 -20.75 16.12 -3.39
CA THR A 52 -22.17 16.46 -3.34
C THR A 52 -22.44 17.70 -2.47
N TYR A 53 -21.89 17.73 -1.25
CA TYR A 53 -22.26 18.73 -0.24
C TYR A 53 -21.27 19.88 -0.12
N THR A 54 -20.01 19.70 -0.54
CA THR A 54 -18.99 20.76 -0.48
C THR A 54 -18.79 21.44 -1.83
N LEU A 55 -18.69 20.66 -2.92
CA LEU A 55 -18.46 21.22 -4.27
C LEU A 55 -19.75 21.54 -5.02
N GLY A 56 -20.89 20.95 -4.63
CA GLY A 56 -22.18 21.14 -5.29
C GLY A 56 -22.33 20.38 -6.63
N PHE A 57 -21.40 19.49 -6.96
CA PHE A 57 -21.30 18.82 -8.25
C PHE A 57 -21.91 17.40 -8.22
N ARG A 58 -23.18 17.29 -7.80
CA ARG A 58 -23.87 15.99 -7.68
C ARG A 58 -23.95 15.23 -9.02
N ASN A 59 -24.16 15.93 -10.14
CA ASN A 59 -24.30 15.30 -11.46
C ASN A 59 -22.96 14.96 -12.12
N GLU A 60 -21.88 15.67 -11.76
CA GLU A 60 -20.55 15.48 -12.36
C GLU A 60 -19.67 14.50 -11.56
N PHE A 61 -20.12 14.02 -10.41
CA PHE A 61 -19.37 13.08 -9.57
C PHE A 61 -18.85 11.87 -10.35
N GLN A 62 -19.70 11.25 -11.18
CA GLN A 62 -19.33 10.08 -11.96
C GLN A 62 -18.26 10.41 -13.01
N ASN A 63 -18.35 11.59 -13.64
CA ASN A 63 -17.38 12.04 -14.64
C ASN A 63 -16.02 12.38 -13.99
N ILE A 64 -16.03 13.02 -12.82
CA ILE A 64 -14.81 13.30 -12.03
C ILE A 64 -14.15 11.98 -11.61
N LEU A 65 -14.94 11.03 -11.09
CA LEU A 65 -14.43 9.72 -10.70
C LEU A 65 -13.82 8.97 -11.89
N LEU A 66 -14.49 9.02 -13.05
CA LEU A 66 -14.00 8.44 -14.29
C LEU A 66 -12.67 9.08 -14.75
N ALA A 67 -12.54 10.41 -14.61
CA ALA A 67 -11.28 11.10 -14.92
C ALA A 67 -10.13 10.65 -13.99
N ILE A 68 -10.39 10.46 -12.70
CA ILE A 68 -9.41 9.92 -11.73
C ILE A 68 -8.98 8.51 -12.17
N MET A 69 -9.95 7.64 -12.47
CA MET A 69 -9.66 6.24 -12.82
C MET A 69 -8.89 6.13 -14.15
N LEU A 70 -9.28 6.90 -15.17
CA LEU A 70 -8.58 6.94 -16.45
C LEU A 70 -7.16 7.45 -16.28
N SER A 71 -6.98 8.56 -15.56
CA SER A 71 -5.66 9.11 -15.28
C SER A 71 -4.79 8.11 -14.51
N ALA A 72 -5.33 7.48 -13.47
CA ALA A 72 -4.62 6.46 -12.71
C ALA A 72 -4.15 5.33 -13.62
N THR A 73 -5.06 4.78 -14.45
CA THR A 73 -4.77 3.68 -15.38
C THR A 73 -3.67 4.03 -16.39
N LEU A 74 -3.75 5.20 -17.01
CA LEU A 74 -2.75 5.67 -17.98
C LEU A 74 -1.37 5.92 -17.35
N THR A 75 -1.35 6.24 -16.06
CA THR A 75 -0.11 6.56 -15.33
C THR A 75 0.57 5.31 -14.74
N ILE A 76 -0.12 4.16 -14.64
CA ILE A 76 0.48 2.88 -14.18
C ILE A 76 1.81 2.54 -14.89
N PRO A 77 1.89 2.52 -16.25
CA PRO A 77 3.16 2.20 -16.93
C PRO A 77 4.26 3.23 -16.66
N LEU A 78 3.89 4.51 -16.48
CA LEU A 78 4.83 5.57 -16.13
C LEU A 78 5.41 5.33 -14.72
N TRP A 79 4.58 4.95 -13.75
CA TRP A 79 5.04 4.58 -12.41
C TRP A 79 5.89 3.31 -12.42
N GLN A 80 5.53 2.30 -13.22
CA GLN A 80 6.33 1.09 -13.38
C GLN A 80 7.73 1.41 -13.93
N TRP A 81 7.81 2.27 -14.94
CA TRP A 81 9.09 2.77 -15.46
C TRP A 81 9.86 3.57 -14.41
N PHE A 82 9.18 4.42 -13.64
CA PHE A 82 9.81 5.22 -12.58
C PHE A 82 10.40 4.32 -11.47
N LEU A 83 9.69 3.26 -11.09
CA LEU A 83 10.12 2.29 -10.07
C LEU A 83 11.39 1.56 -10.45
N THR A 84 11.48 1.13 -11.71
CA THR A 84 12.66 0.41 -12.22
C THR A 84 13.88 1.31 -12.38
N ARG A 85 13.68 2.61 -12.65
CA ARG A 85 14.79 3.54 -12.90
C ARG A 85 15.29 4.31 -11.67
N PHE A 86 14.39 4.79 -10.82
CA PHE A 86 14.73 5.64 -9.66
C PHE A 86 14.70 4.91 -8.32
N GLY A 87 14.27 3.65 -8.32
CA GLY A 87 14.16 2.80 -7.14
C GLY A 87 12.87 3.03 -6.36
N LYS A 88 12.47 2.01 -5.58
CA LYS A 88 11.16 2.01 -4.93
C LYS A 88 11.05 2.99 -3.77
N LYS A 89 12.14 3.26 -3.04
CA LYS A 89 12.13 4.28 -1.96
C LYS A 89 11.82 5.66 -2.51
N THR A 90 12.51 6.08 -3.57
CA THR A 90 12.27 7.37 -4.22
C THR A 90 10.83 7.45 -4.73
N ALA A 91 10.31 6.37 -5.31
CA ALA A 91 8.94 6.31 -5.81
C ALA A 91 7.88 6.41 -4.69
N VAL A 92 8.12 5.85 -3.50
CA VAL A 92 7.25 6.08 -2.34
C VAL A 92 7.23 7.53 -1.95
N TYR A 93 8.40 8.16 -1.79
CA TYR A 93 8.46 9.56 -1.40
C TYR A 93 7.82 10.47 -2.44
N THR A 94 8.12 10.28 -3.73
CA THR A 94 7.56 11.13 -4.79
C THR A 94 6.06 10.89 -4.98
N GLY A 95 5.64 9.62 -5.04
CA GLY A 95 4.25 9.24 -5.25
C GLY A 95 3.34 9.65 -4.11
N ILE A 96 3.70 9.30 -2.87
CA ILE A 96 2.87 9.61 -1.71
C ILE A 96 2.93 11.11 -1.35
N SER A 97 4.09 11.75 -1.45
CA SER A 97 4.17 13.20 -1.18
C SER A 97 3.46 14.03 -2.25
N SER A 98 3.34 13.54 -3.48
CA SER A 98 2.56 14.22 -4.52
C SER A 98 1.06 14.32 -4.18
N ALA A 99 0.54 13.43 -3.32
CA ALA A 99 -0.85 13.50 -2.88
C ALA A 99 -1.12 14.70 -1.96
N ILE A 100 -0.14 15.16 -1.17
CA ILE A 100 -0.28 16.24 -0.20
C ILE A 100 -0.77 17.55 -0.83
N PRO A 101 -0.12 18.11 -1.87
CA PRO A 101 -0.60 19.35 -2.49
C PRO A 101 -2.00 19.19 -3.08
N PHE A 102 -2.35 18.01 -3.60
CA PHE A 102 -3.70 17.75 -4.12
C PHE A 102 -4.75 17.77 -3.01
N LEU A 103 -4.48 17.12 -1.88
CA LEU A 103 -5.36 17.14 -0.71
C LEU A 103 -5.55 18.56 -0.16
N ILE A 104 -4.48 19.36 -0.10
CA ILE A 104 -4.56 20.76 0.33
C ILE A 104 -5.40 21.57 -0.66
N MET A 105 -5.16 21.39 -1.96
CA MET A 105 -5.86 22.11 -3.01
C MET A 105 -7.35 21.79 -3.01
N VAL A 106 -7.73 20.52 -2.75
CA VAL A 106 -9.14 20.11 -2.57
C VAL A 106 -9.82 20.83 -1.40
N ALA A 107 -9.11 21.11 -0.30
CA ALA A 107 -9.71 21.81 0.85
C ALA A 107 -9.91 23.32 0.63
N VAL A 108 -9.02 23.93 -0.15
CA VAL A 108 -8.99 25.38 -0.41
C VAL A 108 -9.81 25.76 -1.64
N LEU A 109 -10.10 24.82 -2.54
CA LEU A 109 -10.85 25.11 -3.75
C LEU A 109 -12.26 25.59 -3.47
N ASP A 110 -12.61 26.74 -4.07
CA ASP A 110 -13.99 27.10 -4.34
C ASP A 110 -14.54 26.31 -5.54
N SER A 111 -15.88 26.27 -5.68
CA SER A 111 -16.63 25.48 -6.68
C SER A 111 -16.30 25.88 -8.13
N ASN A 112 -15.14 25.46 -8.64
CA ASN A 112 -14.73 25.62 -10.04
C ASN A 112 -14.51 24.24 -10.68
N LEU A 113 -15.40 23.89 -11.61
CA LEU A 113 -15.38 22.60 -12.31
C LEU A 113 -14.03 22.31 -12.99
N ILE A 114 -13.45 23.29 -13.69
CA ILE A 114 -12.22 23.07 -14.46
C ILE A 114 -11.05 22.73 -13.52
N VAL A 115 -10.94 23.46 -12.42
CA VAL A 115 -9.87 23.23 -11.45
C VAL A 115 -10.07 21.89 -10.74
N THR A 116 -11.32 21.51 -10.42
CA THR A 116 -11.63 20.18 -9.89
C THR A 116 -11.21 19.05 -10.83
N TYR A 117 -11.43 19.18 -12.15
CA TYR A 117 -10.96 18.18 -13.12
C TYR A 117 -9.43 18.09 -13.19
N ILE A 118 -8.72 19.23 -13.15
CA ILE A 118 -7.25 19.25 -13.11
C ILE A 118 -6.73 18.54 -11.85
N VAL A 119 -7.32 18.85 -10.69
CA VAL A 119 -6.96 18.22 -9.41
C VAL A 119 -7.31 16.74 -9.40
N ALA A 120 -8.42 16.34 -10.03
CA ALA A 120 -8.82 14.94 -10.16
C ALA A 120 -7.83 14.13 -11.01
N VAL A 121 -7.39 14.67 -12.16
CA VAL A 121 -6.34 14.03 -12.97
C VAL A 121 -5.04 13.94 -12.17
N ALA A 122 -4.65 15.01 -11.47
CA ALA A 122 -3.44 15.01 -10.67
C ALA A 122 -3.52 13.99 -9.51
N ALA A 123 -4.67 13.88 -8.84
CA ALA A 123 -4.92 12.88 -7.81
C ALA A 123 -4.84 11.44 -8.37
N GLY A 124 -5.34 11.19 -9.59
CA GLY A 124 -5.22 9.90 -10.26
C GLY A 124 -3.78 9.42 -10.39
N ILE A 125 -2.85 10.33 -10.71
CA ILE A 125 -1.41 10.05 -10.77
C ILE A 125 -0.90 9.56 -9.40
N SER A 126 -1.22 10.24 -8.30
CA SER A 126 -0.77 9.82 -6.96
C SER A 126 -1.41 8.51 -6.50
N VAL A 127 -2.70 8.31 -6.79
CA VAL A 127 -3.44 7.09 -6.43
C VAL A 127 -2.82 5.87 -7.11
N ALA A 128 -2.44 5.98 -8.38
CA ALA A 128 -1.77 4.89 -9.10
C ALA A 128 -0.45 4.47 -8.42
N ALA A 129 0.37 5.44 -7.99
CA ALA A 129 1.57 5.17 -7.21
C ALA A 129 1.23 4.48 -5.89
N ALA A 130 0.31 5.05 -5.11
CA ALA A 130 -0.05 4.56 -3.78
C ALA A 130 -0.56 3.11 -3.79
N PHE A 131 -1.28 2.70 -4.84
CA PHE A 131 -1.71 1.31 -5.00
C PHE A 131 -0.57 0.38 -5.45
N LEU A 132 0.29 0.81 -6.39
CA LEU A 132 1.32 -0.06 -6.95
C LEU A 132 2.47 -0.33 -5.97
N LEU A 133 2.88 0.69 -5.20
CA LEU A 133 4.04 0.65 -4.32
C LEU A 133 4.00 -0.46 -3.24
N PRO A 134 2.91 -0.64 -2.47
CA PRO A 134 2.82 -1.72 -1.48
C PRO A 134 3.02 -3.11 -2.08
N TRP A 135 2.35 -3.40 -3.20
CA TRP A 135 2.45 -4.68 -3.87
C TRP A 135 3.86 -4.93 -4.43
N SER A 136 4.56 -3.86 -4.83
CA SER A 136 5.94 -3.95 -5.28
C SER A 136 6.93 -4.16 -4.12
N MET A 137 6.70 -3.56 -2.95
CA MET A 137 7.62 -3.62 -1.81
C MET A 137 7.45 -4.86 -0.93
N LEU A 138 6.25 -5.44 -0.89
CA LEU A 138 5.97 -6.61 -0.06
C LEU A 138 6.87 -7.82 -0.41
N PRO A 139 7.09 -8.19 -1.70
CA PRO A 139 8.05 -9.22 -2.06
C PRO A 139 9.48 -8.96 -1.58
N ASP A 140 9.92 -7.69 -1.52
CA ASP A 140 11.29 -7.37 -1.09
C ASP A 140 11.55 -7.74 0.38
N VAL A 141 10.52 -7.61 1.22
CA VAL A 141 10.59 -8.01 2.63
C VAL A 141 10.55 -9.52 2.75
N ILE A 142 9.72 -10.18 1.94
CA ILE A 142 9.66 -11.65 1.90
C ILE A 142 11.04 -12.21 1.50
N ASP A 143 11.70 -11.60 0.53
CA ASP A 143 13.04 -11.99 0.10
C ASP A 143 14.11 -11.72 1.20
N ASP A 144 14.05 -10.59 1.92
CA ASP A 144 14.93 -10.33 3.09
C ASP A 144 14.70 -11.34 4.22
N PHE A 145 13.45 -11.75 4.43
CA PHE A 145 13.06 -12.73 5.43
C PHE A 145 13.58 -14.13 5.10
N LYS A 146 13.44 -14.57 3.84
CA LYS A 146 13.96 -15.86 3.37
C LYS A 146 15.48 -15.98 3.54
N LEU A 147 16.22 -14.91 3.29
CA LEU A 147 17.67 -14.90 3.48
C LEU A 147 18.08 -15.02 4.95
N GLN A 148 17.26 -14.53 5.88
CA GLN A 148 17.51 -14.65 7.32
C GLN A 148 17.07 -16.01 7.88
N HIS A 149 16.11 -16.67 7.23
CA HIS A 149 15.56 -17.96 7.64
C HIS A 149 15.49 -18.92 6.44
N PRO A 150 16.64 -19.44 5.96
CA PRO A 150 16.68 -20.31 4.77
C PRO A 150 15.91 -21.63 4.97
N GLU A 151 15.83 -22.12 6.21
CA GLU A 151 15.10 -23.34 6.61
C GLU A 151 13.56 -23.17 6.65
N SER A 152 13.05 -21.96 6.47
CA SER A 152 11.64 -21.62 6.75
C SER A 152 10.85 -21.36 5.46
N HIS A 153 10.31 -22.43 4.85
CA HIS A 153 9.52 -22.33 3.61
C HIS A 153 8.03 -22.01 3.86
N GLY A 154 7.32 -21.55 2.83
CA GLY A 154 5.84 -21.39 2.87
C GLY A 154 5.28 -20.17 3.64
N HIS A 155 6.11 -19.31 4.22
CA HIS A 155 5.63 -18.17 5.02
C HIS A 155 5.06 -17.00 4.21
N GLU A 156 5.24 -16.99 2.89
CA GLU A 156 4.77 -15.93 1.98
C GLU A 156 3.26 -15.70 2.11
N ALA A 157 2.49 -16.78 2.22
CA ALA A 157 1.04 -16.71 2.37
C ALA A 157 0.64 -15.96 3.64
N ILE A 158 1.41 -16.09 4.73
CA ILE A 158 1.19 -15.36 5.99
C ILE A 158 1.44 -13.87 5.75
N PHE A 159 2.56 -13.49 5.12
CA PHE A 159 2.87 -12.08 4.81
C PHE A 159 1.78 -11.40 3.96
N PHE A 160 1.30 -12.07 2.91
CA PHE A 160 0.22 -11.55 2.06
C PHE A 160 -1.12 -11.48 2.81
N SER A 161 -1.47 -12.52 3.57
CA SER A 161 -2.73 -12.57 4.32
C SER A 161 -2.79 -11.47 5.37
N PHE A 162 -1.70 -11.23 6.12
CA PHE A 162 -1.63 -10.15 7.09
C PHE A 162 -1.72 -8.77 6.44
N TYR A 163 -1.03 -8.57 5.33
CA TYR A 163 -1.12 -7.31 4.59
C TYR A 163 -2.56 -7.01 4.15
N VAL A 164 -3.27 -7.99 3.58
CA VAL A 164 -4.67 -7.84 3.16
C VAL A 164 -5.58 -7.63 4.37
N PHE A 165 -5.38 -8.39 5.45
CA PHE A 165 -6.12 -8.23 6.71
C PHE A 165 -6.00 -6.81 7.24
N PHE A 166 -4.77 -6.28 7.35
CA PHE A 166 -4.50 -4.93 7.80
C PHE A 166 -5.10 -3.85 6.89
N THR A 167 -5.10 -4.09 5.59
CA THR A 167 -5.75 -3.20 4.62
C THR A 167 -7.27 -3.17 4.85
N LYS A 168 -7.91 -4.33 5.05
CA LYS A 168 -9.36 -4.41 5.34
C LYS A 168 -9.71 -3.84 6.70
N PHE A 169 -8.88 -4.08 7.71
CA PHE A 169 -9.01 -3.46 9.03
C PHE A 169 -8.99 -1.94 8.91
N THR A 170 -8.05 -1.41 8.13
CA THR A 170 -7.93 0.03 7.84
C THR A 170 -9.15 0.59 7.13
N SER A 171 -9.70 -0.12 6.13
CA SER A 171 -10.96 0.28 5.49
C SER A 171 -12.12 0.33 6.48
N GLY A 172 -12.22 -0.64 7.40
CA GLY A 172 -13.24 -0.66 8.45
C GLY A 172 -13.07 0.49 9.45
N VAL A 173 -11.83 0.75 9.89
CA VAL A 173 -11.50 1.88 10.79
C VAL A 173 -11.80 3.21 10.12
N SER A 174 -11.43 3.39 8.85
CA SER A 174 -11.77 4.58 8.04
C SER A 174 -13.28 4.84 8.03
N LEU A 175 -14.06 3.80 7.71
CA LEU A 175 -15.51 3.90 7.67
C LEU A 175 -16.10 4.25 9.04
N GLY A 176 -15.59 3.64 10.11
CA GLY A 176 -16.00 3.94 11.48
C GLY A 176 -15.70 5.38 11.89
N ILE A 177 -14.48 5.85 11.65
CA ILE A 177 -14.08 7.25 11.91
C ILE A 177 -14.95 8.22 11.12
N SER A 178 -15.13 7.97 9.83
CA SER A 178 -15.98 8.80 8.95
C SER A 178 -17.41 8.85 9.46
N THR A 179 -18.03 7.70 9.74
CA THR A 179 -19.43 7.61 10.17
C THR A 179 -19.65 8.31 11.51
N LEU A 180 -18.81 8.03 12.51
CA LEU A 180 -18.93 8.65 13.83
C LEU A 180 -18.72 10.17 13.77
N SER A 181 -17.71 10.62 13.00
CA SER A 181 -17.43 12.05 12.86
C SER A 181 -18.59 12.79 12.19
N LEU A 182 -19.21 12.18 11.17
CA LEU A 182 -20.38 12.75 10.50
C LEU A 182 -21.63 12.74 11.38
N ASP A 183 -21.83 11.69 12.18
CA ASP A 183 -22.93 11.61 13.14
C ASP A 183 -22.82 12.70 14.21
N PHE A 184 -21.61 12.91 14.77
CA PHE A 184 -21.35 14.02 15.71
C PHE A 184 -21.52 15.40 15.07
N ALA A 185 -21.21 15.55 13.78
CA ALA A 185 -21.46 16.78 13.04
C ALA A 185 -22.96 17.03 12.73
N GLY A 186 -23.83 16.07 13.04
CA GLY A 186 -25.27 16.16 12.80
C GLY A 186 -25.65 15.87 11.35
N TYR A 187 -24.91 14.98 10.67
CA TYR A 187 -25.20 14.59 9.29
C TYR A 187 -26.61 13.99 9.16
N GLN A 188 -27.46 14.64 8.36
CA GLN A 188 -28.81 14.16 8.10
C GLN A 188 -28.87 13.40 6.78
N THR A 189 -29.08 12.09 6.86
CA THR A 189 -29.23 11.23 5.68
C THR A 189 -30.40 11.72 4.83
N ARG A 190 -30.12 12.10 3.57
CA ARG A 190 -31.11 12.62 2.59
C ARG A 190 -31.76 13.97 2.94
N GLY A 191 -31.19 14.74 3.86
CA GLY A 191 -31.64 16.12 4.10
C GLY A 191 -31.38 17.04 2.88
N CYS A 192 -32.29 17.96 2.59
CA CYS A 192 -32.14 18.96 1.52
C CYS A 192 -31.04 19.99 1.81
N SER A 193 -30.74 20.21 3.09
CA SER A 193 -29.67 21.09 3.57
C SER A 193 -28.87 20.37 4.65
N GLN A 194 -27.56 20.58 4.68
CA GLN A 194 -26.67 20.06 5.70
C GLN A 194 -26.18 21.21 6.59
N PRO A 195 -25.96 20.99 7.89
CA PRO A 195 -25.37 21.99 8.76
C PRO A 195 -23.94 22.34 8.30
N SER A 196 -23.50 23.57 8.57
CA SER A 196 -22.15 24.04 8.22
C SER A 196 -21.04 23.18 8.82
N GLU A 197 -21.30 22.59 9.99
CA GLU A 197 -20.39 21.67 10.69
C GLU A 197 -20.07 20.41 9.87
N VAL A 198 -21.01 19.90 9.07
CA VAL A 198 -20.79 18.73 8.20
C VAL A 198 -19.82 19.07 7.07
N ASN A 199 -19.93 20.26 6.48
CA ASN A 199 -19.00 20.71 5.45
C ASN A 199 -17.56 20.82 6.00
N PHE A 200 -17.41 21.44 7.18
CA PHE A 200 -16.12 21.52 7.86
C PHE A 200 -15.55 20.13 8.19
N THR A 201 -16.39 19.24 8.72
CA THR A 201 -16.00 17.85 9.04
C THR A 201 -15.55 17.08 7.80
N LEU A 202 -16.28 17.21 6.68
CA LEU A 202 -15.90 16.61 5.40
C LEU A 202 -14.56 17.15 4.90
N LYS A 203 -14.33 18.47 4.97
CA LYS A 203 -13.02 19.06 4.62
C LYS A 203 -11.89 18.51 5.48
N MET A 204 -12.13 18.32 6.78
CA MET A 204 -11.13 17.72 7.68
C MET A 204 -10.85 16.26 7.36
N LEU A 205 -11.89 15.46 7.12
CA LEU A 205 -11.77 14.01 6.81
C LEU A 205 -11.16 13.73 5.43
N VAL A 206 -11.36 14.63 4.47
CA VAL A 206 -10.89 14.49 3.09
C VAL A 206 -9.51 15.11 2.87
N SER A 207 -9.09 16.04 3.73
CA SER A 207 -7.82 16.76 3.54
C SER A 207 -6.89 16.71 4.75
N ALA A 208 -7.22 17.42 5.84
CA ALA A 208 -6.30 17.62 6.95
C ALA A 208 -5.88 16.31 7.65
N VAL A 209 -6.85 15.43 7.92
CA VAL A 209 -6.61 14.12 8.54
C VAL A 209 -5.78 13.21 7.62
N PRO A 210 -6.16 13.01 6.33
CA PRO A 210 -5.33 12.27 5.38
C PRO A 210 -3.91 12.82 5.23
N VAL A 211 -3.71 14.15 5.19
CA VAL A 211 -2.36 14.75 5.11
C VAL A 211 -1.52 14.40 6.33
N GLY A 212 -2.08 14.50 7.55
CA GLY A 212 -1.39 14.11 8.78
C GLY A 212 -1.00 12.63 8.80
N LEU A 213 -1.92 11.75 8.38
CA LEU A 213 -1.69 10.31 8.27
C LEU A 213 -0.63 9.96 7.21
N ILE A 214 -0.64 10.65 6.07
CA ILE A 214 0.38 10.49 5.02
C ILE A 214 1.75 10.90 5.53
N LEU A 215 1.86 12.05 6.22
CA LEU A 215 3.13 12.51 6.81
C LEU A 215 3.67 11.51 7.85
N LEU A 216 2.79 10.97 8.69
CA LEU A 216 3.15 9.93 9.66
C LEU A 216 3.61 8.65 8.96
N GLY A 217 2.91 8.24 7.90
CA GLY A 217 3.31 7.10 7.06
C GLY A 217 4.69 7.30 6.42
N LEU A 218 4.94 8.48 5.83
CA LEU A 218 6.24 8.85 5.25
C LEU A 218 7.37 8.85 6.29
N LEU A 219 7.10 9.31 7.51
CA LEU A 219 8.07 9.25 8.61
C LEU A 219 8.45 7.80 8.95
N LEU A 220 7.47 6.88 8.97
CA LEU A 220 7.71 5.45 9.18
C LEU A 220 8.47 4.81 8.02
N PHE A 221 8.21 5.23 6.78
CA PHE A 221 9.01 4.82 5.61
C PHE A 221 10.47 5.27 5.70
N LYS A 222 10.78 6.36 6.43
CA LYS A 222 12.18 6.77 6.68
C LYS A 222 12.92 5.79 7.58
N LEU A 223 12.20 5.16 8.51
CA LEU A 223 12.74 4.15 9.43
C LEU A 223 12.88 2.77 8.76
N TYR A 224 12.41 2.61 7.52
CA TYR A 224 12.46 1.38 6.75
C TYR A 224 13.90 1.07 6.27
N PRO A 225 14.50 -0.05 6.73
CA PRO A 225 15.93 -0.30 6.54
C PRO A 225 16.31 -0.84 5.16
N ILE A 226 15.34 -1.31 4.36
CA ILE A 226 15.64 -1.97 3.08
C ILE A 226 15.72 -0.92 1.97
N ASP A 227 16.95 -0.48 1.70
CA ASP A 227 17.27 0.39 0.55
C ASP A 227 17.43 -0.39 -0.76
N GLU A 228 17.50 0.33 -1.88
CA GLU A 228 17.72 -0.22 -3.22
C GLU A 228 19.01 -1.06 -3.28
N GLU A 229 20.06 -0.62 -2.58
CA GLU A 229 21.32 -1.37 -2.49
C GLU A 229 21.14 -2.69 -1.73
N LYS A 230 20.43 -2.67 -0.60
CA LYS A 230 20.15 -3.88 0.19
C LYS A 230 19.27 -4.83 -0.61
N ARG A 231 18.27 -4.32 -1.33
CA ARG A 231 17.41 -5.13 -2.20
C ARG A 231 18.21 -5.79 -3.32
N ARG A 232 19.13 -5.06 -3.96
CA ARG A 232 20.00 -5.64 -5.01
C ARG A 232 20.91 -6.74 -4.44
N LYS A 233 21.47 -6.54 -3.25
CA LYS A 233 22.26 -7.56 -2.54
C LYS A 233 21.41 -8.80 -2.24
N ASN A 234 20.21 -8.62 -1.71
CA ASN A 234 19.31 -9.72 -1.40
C ASN A 234 18.92 -10.50 -2.65
N LYS A 235 18.56 -9.80 -3.74
CA LYS A 235 18.22 -10.43 -5.02
C LYS A 235 19.39 -11.26 -5.58
N LYS A 236 20.61 -10.75 -5.48
CA LYS A 236 21.81 -11.47 -5.91
C LYS A 236 22.05 -12.71 -5.03
N ALA A 237 22.02 -12.57 -3.70
CA ALA A 237 22.20 -13.70 -2.79
C ALA A 237 21.17 -14.83 -3.01
N LEU A 238 19.90 -14.47 -3.26
CA LEU A 238 18.86 -15.44 -3.61
C LEU A 238 19.09 -16.12 -4.96
N GLN A 239 19.68 -15.42 -5.93
CA GLN A 239 20.03 -16.01 -7.22
C GLN A 239 21.21 -16.97 -7.07
N ASP A 240 22.26 -16.56 -6.35
CA ASP A 240 23.44 -17.37 -6.08
C ASP A 240 23.03 -18.68 -5.36
N LEU A 241 22.14 -18.62 -4.35
CA LEU A 241 21.61 -19.81 -3.66
C LEU A 241 20.81 -20.75 -4.57
N ARG A 242 20.05 -20.21 -5.54
CA ARG A 242 19.30 -21.03 -6.52
C ARG A 242 20.21 -21.71 -7.53
N GLU A 243 21.27 -21.03 -7.94
CA GLU A 243 22.29 -21.58 -8.83
C GLU A 243 23.06 -22.71 -8.13
N GLU A 244 23.44 -22.52 -6.87
CA GLU A 244 24.04 -23.56 -6.02
C GLU A 244 23.13 -24.78 -5.87
N SER A 245 21.84 -24.58 -5.51
CA SER A 245 20.89 -25.70 -5.36
C SER A 245 20.63 -26.47 -6.65
N ASN A 246 20.58 -25.76 -7.79
CA ASN A 246 20.41 -26.41 -9.09
C ASN A 246 21.66 -27.21 -9.45
N SER A 247 22.86 -26.66 -9.22
CA SER A 247 24.11 -27.36 -9.49
C SER A 247 24.29 -28.62 -8.65
N SER A 248 23.90 -28.60 -7.37
CA SER A 248 23.93 -29.79 -6.50
C SER A 248 22.92 -30.85 -6.94
N SER A 249 21.72 -30.42 -7.38
CA SER A 249 20.72 -31.36 -7.89
C SER A 249 21.12 -32.02 -9.22
N GLU A 250 21.82 -31.29 -10.09
CA GLU A 250 22.35 -31.84 -11.34
C GLU A 250 23.52 -32.79 -11.08
N SER A 251 24.41 -32.50 -10.12
CA SER A 251 25.48 -33.41 -9.73
C SER A 251 24.93 -34.72 -9.13
N ASP A 252 23.95 -34.63 -8.23
CA ASP A 252 23.34 -35.81 -7.59
C ASP A 252 22.62 -36.70 -8.62
N ASN A 253 21.91 -36.09 -9.58
CA ASN A 253 21.25 -36.83 -10.66
C ASN A 253 22.26 -37.51 -11.60
N THR A 254 23.41 -36.86 -11.86
CA THR A 254 24.47 -37.41 -12.71
C THR A 254 25.21 -38.55 -12.03
N GLU A 255 25.48 -38.45 -10.72
CA GLU A 255 26.05 -39.55 -9.93
C GLU A 255 25.09 -40.74 -9.87
N LEU A 256 23.79 -40.54 -9.60
CA LEU A 256 22.80 -41.62 -9.61
C LEU A 256 22.72 -42.33 -10.97
N ALA A 257 22.78 -41.58 -12.08
CA ALA A 257 22.75 -42.13 -13.43
C ALA A 257 24.02 -42.92 -13.79
N SER A 258 25.15 -42.66 -13.12
CA SER A 258 26.41 -43.39 -13.34
C SER A 258 26.51 -44.69 -12.53
N ILE A 259 25.65 -44.87 -11.53
CA ILE A 259 25.62 -46.05 -10.64
C ILE A 259 24.65 -47.13 -11.16
N VAL A 260 23.75 -46.79 -12.10
CA VAL A 260 22.80 -47.71 -12.78
C VAL A 260 23.39 -48.25 -14.06
#